data_AF-A0A261BFG3-F1
#
_entry.id   AF-A0A261BFG3-F1
#
_cell.length_a   1.000
_cell.length_b   1.000
_cell.length_c   1.000
_cell.angle_alpha   90.00
_cell.angle_beta   90.00
_cell.angle_gamma   90.00
#
_symmetry.space_group_name_H-M   'P 1'
#
loop_
_entity.id
_entity.type
_entity.pdbx_description
1 polymer ?
#
loop_
_entity_poly.entity_id
_entity_poly.type
_entity_poly.pdbx_seq_one_letter_code
_entity_poly.pdbx_strand_id
1 'polypeptide(L)'
;MICVHKLPCKTIQFNYNGNMMNTVSMIRYWMEHPKEIGTKYTFVKFNRRLVHDELMRIKGEFAGIRHNLEGTTVYGTRNWPRFLIQLNPTSKIRVYTDANYEHCRNLIIKVLP
;
A
#
# COMPACT_ATOMS: atom_id res chain seq x y z
N MET A 1 -6.46 0.83 -18.61
CA MET A 1 -7.73 1.30 -18.02
C MET A 1 -7.73 0.95 -16.53
N ILE A 2 -8.05 1.90 -15.65
CA ILE A 2 -8.12 1.66 -14.20
C ILE A 2 -9.58 1.66 -13.79
N CYS A 3 -10.07 0.59 -13.17
CA CYS A 3 -11.44 0.54 -12.63
C CYS A 3 -11.40 0.62 -11.10
N VAL A 4 -12.25 1.48 -10.52
CA VAL A 4 -12.32 1.70 -9.07
C VAL A 4 -13.64 1.17 -8.53
N HIS A 5 -13.57 0.27 -7.54
CA HIS A 5 -14.75 -0.28 -6.87
C HIS A 5 -14.71 0.07 -5.39
N LYS A 6 -15.75 0.75 -4.89
CA LYS A 6 -15.99 0.92 -3.46
C LYS A 6 -16.82 -0.26 -2.97
N LEU A 7 -16.30 -0.98 -1.99
CA LEU A 7 -16.98 -2.14 -1.40
C LEU A 7 -17.86 -1.71 -0.20
N PRO A 8 -18.73 -2.58 0.33
CA PRO A 8 -19.57 -2.27 1.50
C PRO A 8 -18.75 -2.00 2.77
N CYS A 9 -17.55 -2.56 2.87
CA CYS A 9 -16.55 -2.17 3.86
C CYS A 9 -15.75 -0.97 3.31
N LYS A 10 -15.01 -0.20 4.14
CA LYS A 10 -14.14 0.93 3.70
C LYS A 10 -12.97 0.51 2.80
N THR A 11 -13.13 -0.54 2.01
CA THR A 11 -12.19 -1.08 1.05
C THR A 11 -12.48 -0.50 -0.32
N ILE A 12 -11.43 -0.02 -0.97
CA ILE A 12 -11.42 0.46 -2.34
C ILE A 12 -10.48 -0.43 -3.14
N GLN A 13 -10.98 -1.01 -4.22
CA GLN A 13 -10.19 -1.87 -5.11
C GLN A 13 -9.92 -1.17 -6.44
N PHE A 14 -8.66 -1.20 -6.86
CA PHE A 14 -8.22 -0.76 -8.18
C PHE A 14 -7.86 -1.98 -9.02
N ASN A 15 -8.66 -2.27 -10.04
CA ASN A 15 -8.32 -3.25 -11.05
C ASN A 15 -7.38 -2.59 -12.06
N TYR A 16 -6.15 -3.08 -12.11
CA TYR A 16 -5.07 -2.44 -12.85
C TYR A 16 -4.53 -3.35 -13.96
N ASN A 17 -4.47 -2.85 -15.20
CA ASN A 17 -3.99 -3.61 -16.37
C ASN A 17 -2.88 -2.89 -17.19
N GLY A 18 -2.17 -1.92 -16.59
CA GLY A 18 -1.25 -1.01 -17.31
C GLY A 18 0.16 -0.84 -16.70
N ASN A 19 0.74 0.36 -16.85
CA ASN A 19 2.10 0.77 -16.43
C ASN A 19 2.26 1.12 -14.92
N MET A 20 3.32 1.81 -14.52
CA MET A 20 3.58 2.09 -13.10
C MET A 20 2.54 3.07 -12.51
N MET A 21 1.83 2.67 -11.47
CA MET A 21 0.92 3.58 -10.77
C MET A 21 1.73 4.57 -9.92
N ASN A 22 1.34 5.85 -9.88
CA ASN A 22 2.07 6.84 -9.08
C ASN A 22 1.58 6.88 -7.62
N THR A 23 1.81 5.79 -6.89
CA THR A 23 1.38 5.65 -5.49
C THR A 23 2.07 6.66 -4.58
N VAL A 24 3.29 7.08 -4.91
CA VAL A 24 4.04 8.10 -4.15
C VAL A 24 3.30 9.43 -4.15
N SER A 25 2.92 9.94 -5.35
CA SER A 25 2.11 11.16 -5.45
C SER A 25 0.76 11.01 -4.76
N MET A 26 0.14 9.83 -4.84
CA MET A 26 -1.12 9.57 -4.15
C MET A 26 -0.98 9.63 -2.62
N ILE A 27 0.08 9.05 -2.06
CA ILE A 27 0.36 9.13 -0.61
C ILE A 27 0.65 10.57 -0.20
N ARG A 28 1.47 11.32 -0.95
CA ARG A 28 1.73 12.74 -0.69
C ARG A 28 0.43 13.55 -0.65
N TYR A 29 -0.44 13.35 -1.64
CA TYR A 29 -1.77 13.97 -1.67
C TYR A 29 -2.61 13.59 -0.43
N TRP A 30 -2.51 12.35 0.07
CA TRP A 30 -3.23 11.94 1.27
C TRP A 30 -2.67 12.51 2.57
N MET A 31 -1.40 12.94 2.60
CA MET A 31 -0.83 13.67 3.73
C MET A 31 -1.48 15.05 3.87
N GLU A 32 -1.79 15.70 2.75
CA GLU A 32 -2.49 16.99 2.69
C GLU A 32 -4.01 16.85 2.83
N HIS A 33 -4.56 15.70 2.41
CA HIS A 33 -5.99 15.41 2.40
C HIS A 33 -6.30 14.11 3.16
N PRO A 34 -6.49 14.19 4.49
CA PRO A 34 -6.63 13.03 5.35
C PRO A 34 -7.66 12.03 4.85
N LYS A 35 -7.32 10.75 4.97
CA LYS A 35 -8.22 9.64 4.65
C LYS A 35 -8.85 9.09 5.90
N GLU A 36 -10.06 8.58 5.74
CA GLU A 36 -10.83 8.01 6.83
C GLU A 36 -10.10 6.79 7.42
N ILE A 37 -9.97 6.75 8.75
CA ILE A 37 -9.37 5.63 9.46
C ILE A 37 -10.11 4.33 9.15
N GLY A 38 -9.34 3.26 8.93
CA GLY A 38 -9.84 1.94 8.55
C GLY A 38 -10.00 1.77 7.04
N THR A 39 -9.83 2.83 6.24
CA THR A 39 -9.86 2.73 4.78
C THR A 39 -8.74 1.82 4.28
N LYS A 40 -9.07 0.89 3.38
CA LYS A 40 -8.12 -0.05 2.79
C LYS A 40 -8.14 0.08 1.27
N TYR A 41 -7.02 0.46 0.69
CA TYR A 41 -6.81 0.49 -0.75
C TYR A 41 -6.10 -0.80 -1.17
N THR A 42 -6.61 -1.46 -2.20
CA THR A 42 -6.00 -2.69 -2.74
C THR A 42 -5.88 -2.57 -4.25
N PHE A 43 -4.65 -2.64 -4.73
CA PHE A 43 -4.33 -2.64 -6.16
C PHE A 43 -4.20 -4.08 -6.60
N VAL A 44 -5.23 -4.59 -7.28
CA VAL A 44 -5.35 -6.02 -7.58
C VAL A 44 -4.74 -6.38 -8.92
N LYS A 45 -4.28 -7.64 -9.04
CA LYS A 45 -3.69 -8.22 -10.25
C LYS A 45 -2.44 -7.50 -10.77
N PHE A 46 -1.68 -6.86 -9.88
CA PHE A 46 -0.37 -6.36 -10.23
C PHE A 46 0.59 -7.53 -10.54
N ASN A 47 1.47 -7.32 -11.50
CA ASN A 47 2.62 -8.21 -11.69
C ASN A 47 3.46 -8.20 -10.39
N ARG A 48 3.84 -9.37 -9.88
CA ARG A 48 4.62 -9.53 -8.64
C ARG A 48 5.88 -8.65 -8.62
N ARG A 49 6.63 -8.60 -9.72
CA ARG A 49 7.81 -7.74 -9.84
C ARG A 49 7.43 -6.27 -9.67
N LEU A 50 6.37 -5.82 -10.32
CA LEU A 50 5.86 -4.45 -10.19
C LEU A 50 5.40 -4.14 -8.76
N VAL A 51 4.76 -5.08 -8.04
CA VAL A 51 4.43 -4.87 -6.62
C VAL A 51 5.69 -4.66 -5.79
N HIS A 52 6.70 -5.50 -6.00
CA HIS A 52 7.94 -5.41 -5.25
C HIS A 52 8.68 -4.10 -5.53
N ASP A 53 8.82 -3.74 -6.80
CA ASP A 53 9.46 -2.50 -7.24
C ASP A 53 8.72 -1.28 -6.68
N GLU A 54 7.39 -1.30 -6.69
CA GLU A 54 6.57 -0.23 -6.14
C GLU A 54 6.69 -0.12 -4.62
N LEU A 55 6.72 -1.24 -3.91
CA LEU A 55 6.98 -1.27 -2.46
C LEU A 55 8.35 -0.69 -2.12
N MET A 56 9.39 -1.03 -2.89
CA MET A 56 10.73 -0.49 -2.71
C MET A 56 10.79 1.00 -3.04
N ARG A 57 10.07 1.45 -4.07
CA ARG A 57 9.97 2.87 -4.42
C ARG A 57 9.33 3.67 -3.30
N ILE A 58 8.15 3.26 -2.83
CA ILE A 58 7.47 3.90 -1.70
C ILE A 58 8.37 3.85 -0.44
N LYS A 59 9.02 2.71 -0.20
CA LYS A 59 9.96 2.55 0.92
C LYS A 59 11.06 3.63 0.87
N GLY A 60 11.69 3.83 -0.28
CA GLY A 60 12.76 4.82 -0.46
C GLY A 60 12.27 6.26 -0.31
N GLU A 61 11.20 6.63 -1.02
CA GLU A 61 10.67 8.01 -1.04
C GLU A 61 10.24 8.52 0.34
N PHE A 62 9.81 7.63 1.24
CA PHE A 62 9.36 8.00 2.58
C PHE A 62 10.35 7.63 3.69
N ALA A 63 11.62 7.35 3.37
CA ALA A 63 12.61 6.88 4.33
C ALA A 63 12.73 7.74 5.61
N GLY A 64 12.55 9.06 5.52
CA GLY A 64 12.65 9.98 6.65
C GLY A 64 11.49 9.95 7.65
N ILE A 65 10.32 9.43 7.25
CA ILE A 65 9.10 9.39 8.09
C ILE A 65 8.49 7.98 8.20
N ARG A 66 9.25 6.97 7.78
CA ARG A 66 8.80 5.58 7.69
C ARG A 66 9.31 4.77 8.88
N HIS A 67 8.46 3.88 9.39
CA HIS A 67 8.82 2.86 10.37
C HIS A 67 8.73 1.46 9.74
N ASN A 68 9.86 0.76 9.59
CA ASN A 68 9.89 -0.61 9.06
C ASN A 68 9.20 -1.59 10.02
N LEU A 69 8.45 -2.56 9.50
CA LEU A 69 7.90 -3.64 10.32
C LEU A 69 8.72 -4.91 10.02
N GLU A 70 9.69 -5.23 10.86
CA GLU A 70 10.55 -6.40 10.68
C GLU A 70 9.86 -7.69 11.16
N GLY A 71 10.29 -8.85 10.64
CA GLY A 71 10.09 -10.16 11.29
C GLY A 71 8.69 -10.78 11.31
N THR A 72 7.64 -10.16 10.76
CA THR A 72 6.28 -10.73 10.75
C THR A 72 5.92 -11.35 9.39
N THR A 73 5.25 -12.51 9.35
CA THR A 73 4.74 -13.14 8.10
C THR A 73 3.31 -12.73 7.75
N VAL A 74 2.64 -11.97 8.62
CA VAL A 74 1.21 -11.64 8.53
C VAL A 74 0.87 -10.72 7.32
N TYR A 75 1.87 -10.03 6.74
CA TYR A 75 1.69 -9.00 5.71
C TYR A 75 2.64 -9.16 4.51
N GLY A 76 2.80 -10.42 4.05
CA GLY A 76 3.73 -10.82 2.97
C GLY A 76 4.79 -11.81 3.45
N THR A 77 5.60 -12.36 2.54
CA THR A 77 6.71 -13.27 2.89
C THR A 77 7.92 -12.53 3.45
N ARG A 78 8.88 -13.21 4.10
CA ARG A 78 10.01 -12.61 4.85
C ARG A 78 10.77 -11.51 4.11
N ASN A 79 10.85 -11.61 2.78
CA ASN A 79 11.67 -10.71 1.95
C ASN A 79 10.89 -9.51 1.38
N TRP A 80 9.59 -9.39 1.68
CA TRP A 80 8.76 -8.33 1.13
C TRP A 80 8.70 -7.11 2.04
N PRO A 81 8.97 -5.89 1.51
CA PRO A 81 8.89 -4.66 2.27
C PRO A 81 7.50 -4.46 2.87
N ARG A 82 7.51 -4.03 4.13
CA ARG A 82 6.31 -3.68 4.89
C ARG A 82 6.68 -2.62 5.91
N PHE A 83 5.87 -1.59 5.99
CA PHE A 83 6.23 -0.42 6.78
C PHE A 83 5.01 0.45 7.05
N LEU A 84 5.17 1.34 8.02
CA LEU A 84 4.27 2.43 8.32
C LEU A 84 4.84 3.74 7.77
N ILE A 85 3.98 4.63 7.27
CA ILE A 85 4.32 6.02 6.95
C ILE A 85 3.37 6.91 7.74
N GLN A 86 3.90 7.87 8.47
CA GLN A 86 3.07 8.86 9.15
C GLN A 86 2.37 9.74 8.11
N LEU A 87 1.03 9.84 8.13
CA LEU A 87 0.30 10.76 7.25
C LEU A 87 0.14 12.13 7.89
N ASN A 88 -0.29 12.16 9.15
CA ASN A 88 -0.57 13.36 9.96
C ASN A 88 -0.56 12.96 11.46
N PRO A 89 -0.73 13.86 12.44
CA PRO A 89 -0.61 13.53 13.85
C PRO A 89 -1.55 12.42 14.38
N THR A 90 -2.66 12.14 13.67
CA THR A 90 -3.71 11.22 14.14
C THR A 90 -3.85 9.95 13.30
N SER A 91 -3.05 9.81 12.24
CA SER A 91 -3.14 8.66 11.35
C SER A 91 -1.82 8.34 10.65
N LYS A 92 -1.67 7.05 10.34
CA LYS A 92 -0.58 6.48 9.56
C LYS A 92 -1.10 5.48 8.55
N ILE A 93 -0.35 5.26 7.49
CA ILE A 93 -0.66 4.19 6.54
C ILE A 93 0.28 3.01 6.74
N ARG A 94 -0.28 1.81 6.69
CA ARG A 94 0.48 0.57 6.54
C ARG A 94 0.52 0.19 5.07
N VAL A 95 1.73 0.04 4.53
CA VAL A 95 1.97 -0.38 3.15
C VAL A 95 2.58 -1.78 3.16
N TYR A 96 1.99 -2.70 2.41
CA TYR A 96 2.37 -4.11 2.38
C TYR A 96 1.80 -4.85 1.16
N THR A 97 2.14 -6.14 1.03
CA THR A 97 1.57 -7.07 0.04
C THR A 97 0.79 -8.18 0.73
N ASP A 98 -0.07 -8.90 0.02
CA ASP A 98 -0.77 -10.04 0.58
C ASP A 98 0.17 -11.18 1.01
N ALA A 99 -0.19 -11.90 2.08
CA ALA A 99 0.64 -12.95 2.67
C ALA A 99 0.65 -14.27 1.89
N ASN A 100 -0.03 -14.32 0.74
CA ASN A 100 -0.09 -15.52 -0.08
C ASN A 100 1.18 -15.67 -0.92
N TYR A 101 2.02 -16.65 -0.57
CA TYR A 101 3.33 -16.92 -1.17
C TYR A 101 3.29 -17.04 -2.70
N GLU A 102 2.20 -17.58 -3.24
CA GLU A 102 1.99 -17.79 -4.67
C GLU A 102 1.49 -16.52 -5.40
N HIS A 103 0.97 -15.54 -4.66
CA HIS A 103 0.12 -14.49 -5.21
C HIS A 103 0.40 -13.09 -4.66
N CYS A 104 1.63 -12.75 -4.22
CA CYS A 104 2.10 -11.37 -3.92
C CYS A 104 1.92 -10.39 -5.10
N ARG A 105 0.69 -10.19 -5.52
CA ARG A 105 0.19 -9.52 -6.73
C ARG A 105 -0.71 -8.36 -6.34
N ASN A 106 -0.86 -8.11 -5.04
CA ASN A 106 -1.68 -7.05 -4.51
C ASN A 106 -0.82 -6.08 -3.71
N LEU A 107 -0.77 -4.81 -4.12
CA LEU A 107 -0.28 -3.74 -3.24
C LEU A 107 -1.43 -3.30 -2.34
N ILE A 108 -1.19 -3.26 -1.03
CA ILE A 108 -2.21 -2.90 -0.05
C ILE A 108 -1.73 -1.70 0.77
N ILE A 109 -2.61 -0.71 0.90
CA ILE A 109 -2.41 0.45 1.77
C ILE A 109 -3.59 0.58 2.71
N LYS A 110 -3.36 0.53 4.01
CA LYS A 110 -4.41 0.64 5.01
C LYS A 110 -4.17 1.85 5.91
N VAL A 111 -5.19 2.70 6.05
CA VAL A 111 -5.18 3.83 6.98
C VAL A 111 -5.48 3.31 8.39
N LEU A 112 -4.58 3.63 9.31
CA LEU A 112 -4.64 3.28 10.72
C LEU A 112 -4.68 4.57 11.55
N PRO A 113 -5.19 4.51 12.79
CA PRO A 113 -4.87 5.51 13.79
C PRO A 113 -3.34 5.61 13.95
#